data_AF-A0A6N8FZY1-F1
#
_entry.id   AF-A0A6N8FZY1-F1
#
_cell.length_a   1.000
_cell.length_b   1.000
_cell.length_c   1.000
_cell.angle_alpha   90.00
_cell.angle_beta   90.00
_cell.angle_gamma   90.00
#
_symmetry.space_group_name_H-M   'P 1'
#
loop_
_entity.id
_entity.type
_entity.pdbx_description
1 polymer ?
#
loop_
_entity_poly.entity_id
_entity_poly.type
_entity_poly.pdbx_seq_one_letter_code
_entity_poly.pdbx_strand_id
1 'polypeptide(L)'
;MNAADRINELVKSLPTEQVNQILDFAEFLHQKQLTKSESRPVAPIPPGTLTGLRGIAKRAGQTQSDEELKADYTDYLSQKYQ
;
A
#
# COMPACT_ATOMS: atom_id res chain seq x y z
N MET A 1 23.78 -4.55 28.88
CA MET A 1 22.98 -3.47 28.26
C MET A 1 22.04 -4.08 27.25
N ASN A 2 20.74 -3.81 27.39
CA ASN A 2 19.74 -4.30 26.46
C ASN A 2 19.69 -3.41 25.20
N ALA A 3 19.17 -3.92 24.09
CA ALA A 3 18.98 -3.17 22.85
C ALA A 3 18.08 -1.95 23.07
N ALA A 4 17.05 -2.07 23.91
CA ALA A 4 16.17 -0.96 24.28
C ALA A 4 16.93 0.18 24.98
N ASP A 5 17.85 -0.16 25.90
CA ASP A 5 18.66 0.82 26.62
C ASP A 5 19.58 1.59 25.68
N ARG A 6 20.20 0.88 24.71
CA ARG A 6 21.07 1.50 23.71
C ARG A 6 20.32 2.45 22.78
N ILE A 7 19.11 2.08 22.36
CA ILE A 7 18.27 2.95 21.50
C ILE A 7 17.89 4.22 22.26
N ASN A 8 17.48 4.10 23.53
CA ASN A 8 17.12 5.26 24.35
C ASN A 8 18.29 6.24 24.53
N GLU A 9 19.50 5.74 24.78
CA GLU A 9 20.70 6.58 24.89
C GLU A 9 21.07 7.24 23.55
N LEU A 10 20.86 6.54 22.43
CA LEU A 10 21.16 7.06 21.10
C LEU A 10 20.15 8.14 20.68
N VAL A 11 18.86 7.97 20.98
CA VAL A 11 17.82 8.99 20.71
C VAL A 11 18.07 10.26 21.52
N LYS A 12 18.55 10.16 22.76
CA LYS A 12 18.87 11.33 23.60
C LYS A 12 20.05 12.17 23.10
N SER A 13 20.98 11.56 22.36
CA SER A 13 22.20 12.23 21.88
C SER A 13 22.08 12.81 20.47
N LEU A 14 20.94 12.60 19.80
CA LEU A 14 20.73 13.03 18.43
C LEU A 14 20.23 14.49 18.29
N PRO A 15 20.60 15.18 17.21
CA PRO A 15 20.03 16.48 16.87
C PRO A 15 18.53 16.38 16.55
N THR A 16 17.76 17.42 16.90
CA THR A 16 16.30 17.47 16.74
C THR A 16 15.82 17.18 15.31
N GLU A 17 16.61 17.58 14.30
CA GLU A 17 16.30 17.34 12.88
C GLU A 17 16.25 15.85 12.50
N GLN A 18 17.03 15.02 13.18
CA GLN A 18 17.14 13.58 12.90
C GLN A 18 16.13 12.76 13.71
N VAL A 19 15.61 13.32 14.81
CA VAL A 19 14.60 12.67 15.67
C VAL A 19 13.30 12.44 14.90
N ASN A 20 12.87 13.40 14.07
CA ASN A 20 11.66 13.25 13.26
C ASN A 20 11.78 12.07 12.27
N GLN A 21 12.93 11.90 11.62
CA GLN A 21 13.15 10.80 10.69
C GLN A 21 13.10 9.43 11.38
N ILE A 22 13.58 9.37 12.63
CA ILE A 22 13.53 8.14 13.44
C ILE A 22 12.10 7.85 13.87
N LEU A 23 11.33 8.88 14.21
CA LEU A 23 9.91 8.74 14.54
C LEU A 23 9.13 8.20 13.34
N ASP A 24 9.29 8.80 12.17
CA ASP A 24 8.66 8.36 10.91
C ASP A 24 9.00 6.89 10.60
N PHE A 25 10.28 6.51 10.79
CA PHE A 25 10.73 5.15 10.56
C PHE A 25 10.14 4.15 11.59
N ALA A 26 10.06 4.54 12.87
CA ALA A 26 9.46 3.71 13.90
C ALA A 26 7.96 3.49 13.65
N GLU A 27 7.23 4.53 13.25
CA GLU A 27 5.83 4.43 12.85
C GLU A 27 5.65 3.50 11.65
N PHE A 28 6.51 3.62 10.64
CA PHE A 28 6.50 2.75 9.47
C PHE A 28 6.70 1.27 9.85
N LEU A 29 7.66 0.97 10.74
CA LEU A 29 7.89 -0.40 11.21
C LEU A 29 6.68 -0.96 11.95
N HIS A 30 6.04 -0.15 12.79
CA HIS A 30 4.84 -0.54 13.52
C HIS A 30 3.66 -0.84 12.58
N GLN A 31 3.41 0.03 11.60
CA GLN A 31 2.38 -0.19 10.58
C GLN A 31 2.67 -1.43 9.72
N LYS A 32 3.94 -1.68 9.37
CA LYS A 32 4.33 -2.89 8.65
C LYS A 32 4.07 -4.17 9.43
N GLN A 33 4.27 -4.17 10.75
CA GLN A 33 3.94 -5.33 11.57
C GLN A 33 2.43 -5.59 11.63
N LEU A 34 1.62 -4.54 11.75
CA LEU A 34 0.16 -4.65 11.71
C LEU A 34 -0.33 -5.26 10.38
N THR A 35 0.13 -4.71 9.26
CA THR A 35 -0.27 -5.18 7.92
C THR A 35 0.26 -6.57 7.58
N LYS A 36 1.38 -7.00 8.17
CA LYS A 36 1.90 -8.37 8.04
C LYS A 36 1.09 -9.38 8.87
N SER A 37 0.43 -8.95 9.95
CA SER A 37 -0.53 -9.79 10.68
C SER A 37 -1.88 -9.88 9.97
N GLU A 38 -2.25 -8.86 9.19
CA GLU A 38 -3.45 -8.83 8.35
C GLU A 38 -3.26 -9.46 6.97
N SER A 39 -2.07 -9.95 6.63
CA SER A 39 -1.90 -10.81 5.45
C SER A 39 -2.57 -12.16 5.74
N ARG A 40 -3.90 -12.18 5.57
CA ARG A 40 -4.71 -13.38 5.40
C ARG A 40 -3.90 -14.34 4.52
N PRO A 41 -3.73 -15.62 4.90
CA PRO A 41 -3.04 -16.56 4.04
C PRO A 41 -3.77 -16.56 2.70
N VAL A 42 -3.11 -16.02 1.69
CA VAL A 42 -3.61 -16.07 0.31
C VAL A 42 -3.60 -17.55 -0.02
N ALA A 43 -4.79 -18.15 -0.04
CA ALA A 43 -4.96 -19.55 -0.38
C ALA A 43 -4.15 -19.86 -1.65
N PRO A 44 -3.47 -21.02 -1.73
CA PRO A 44 -2.66 -21.36 -2.89
C PRO A 44 -3.57 -21.33 -4.12
N ILE A 45 -3.30 -20.38 -5.01
CA ILE A 45 -4.04 -20.19 -6.25
C ILE A 45 -3.75 -21.41 -7.13
N PRO A 46 -4.78 -22.20 -7.54
CA PRO A 46 -4.54 -23.38 -8.34
C PRO A 46 -3.93 -23.02 -9.70
N PRO A 47 -2.98 -23.84 -10.21
CA PRO A 47 -2.33 -23.61 -11.49
C PRO A 47 -3.36 -23.61 -12.63
N GLY A 48 -3.22 -22.68 -13.58
CA GLY A 48 -4.14 -22.51 -14.71
C GLY A 48 -5.20 -21.41 -14.54
N THR A 49 -5.17 -20.66 -13.43
CA THR A 49 -6.07 -19.52 -13.21
C THR A 49 -5.37 -18.18 -13.53
N LEU A 50 -6.04 -17.30 -14.29
CA LEU A 50 -5.56 -15.95 -14.66
C LEU A 50 -5.23 -15.05 -13.44
N THR A 51 -5.63 -15.46 -12.24
CA THR A 51 -5.24 -14.87 -10.94
C THR A 51 -3.75 -15.01 -10.62
N GLY A 52 -2.99 -15.81 -11.37
CA GLY A 52 -1.53 -15.93 -11.26
C GLY A 52 -0.72 -14.78 -11.88
N LEU A 53 -1.35 -13.88 -12.66
CA LEU A 53 -0.70 -12.68 -13.22
C LEU A 53 -0.56 -11.59 -12.15
N ARG A 54 0.36 -11.79 -11.20
CA ARG A 54 0.77 -10.75 -10.25
C ARG A 54 1.35 -9.56 -11.03
N GLY A 55 0.68 -8.42 -10.95
CA GLY A 55 1.07 -7.17 -11.63
C GLY A 55 -0.13 -6.32 -12.07
N ILE A 56 -1.29 -6.95 -12.28
CA ILE A 56 -2.54 -6.24 -12.55
C ILE A 56 -3.28 -6.10 -11.23
N ALA A 57 -2.94 -5.05 -10.47
CA ALA A 57 -3.72 -4.70 -9.28
C ALA A 57 -5.16 -4.40 -9.72
N LYS A 58 -6.10 -5.31 -9.42
CA LYS A 58 -7.54 -5.00 -9.57
C LYS A 58 -7.84 -3.88 -8.58
N ARG A 59 -8.31 -2.73 -9.06
CA ARG A 59 -8.84 -1.67 -8.18
C ARG A 59 -9.92 -2.29 -7.29
N ALA A 60 -9.97 -1.90 -6.01
CA ALA A 60 -11.08 -2.25 -5.15
C ALA A 60 -12.34 -1.55 -5.69
N GLY A 61 -13.13 -2.26 -6.48
CA GLY A 61 -14.32 -1.76 -7.16
C GLY A 61 -14.90 -2.84 -8.07
N GLN A 62 -16.17 -2.71 -8.45
CA GLN A 62 -16.73 -3.54 -9.51
C GLN A 62 -16.02 -3.18 -10.82
N THR A 63 -15.68 -4.20 -11.61
CA THR A 63 -15.26 -3.98 -12.99
C THR A 63 -16.42 -3.30 -13.71
N GLN A 64 -16.19 -2.11 -14.26
CA GLN A 64 -17.20 -1.41 -15.04
C GLN A 64 -17.66 -2.29 -16.21
N SER A 65 -18.95 -2.27 -16.50
CA SER A 65 -19.49 -2.98 -17.66
C SER A 65 -19.07 -2.30 -18.96
N ASP A 66 -19.10 -3.03 -20.08
CA ASP A 66 -18.82 -2.46 -21.41
C ASP A 66 -19.77 -1.30 -21.76
N GLU A 67 -20.98 -1.30 -21.19
CA GLU A 67 -21.99 -0.25 -21.39
C GLU A 67 -21.60 1.02 -20.62
N GLU A 68 -21.16 0.88 -19.36
CA GLU A 68 -20.66 1.99 -18.54
C GLU A 68 -19.40 2.61 -19.16
N LEU A 69 -18.47 1.78 -19.65
CA LEU A 69 -17.25 2.26 -20.32
C LEU A 69 -17.54 3.10 -21.57
N LYS A 70 -18.57 2.72 -22.35
CA LYS A 70 -18.99 3.50 -23.52
C LYS A 70 -19.58 4.85 -23.12
N ALA A 71 -20.41 4.87 -22.09
CA ALA A 71 -21.01 6.10 -21.58
C ALA A 71 -19.94 7.10 -21.10
N ASP A 72 -18.99 6.62 -20.27
CA ASP A 72 -17.87 7.44 -19.77
C ASP A 72 -17.01 7.98 -20.92
N TYR A 73 -16.78 7.16 -21.95
CA TYR A 73 -15.99 7.57 -23.12
C TYR A 73 -16.73 8.60 -23.99
N THR A 74 -18.04 8.46 -24.16
CA THR A 74 -18.84 9.47 -24.88
C THR A 74 -18.87 10.81 -24.15
N ASP A 75 -18.96 10.79 -22.82
CA ASP A 75 -18.92 11.99 -21.99
C ASP A 75 -17.55 12.68 -22.03
N TYR A 76 -16.47 11.90 -22.05
CA TYR A 76 -15.12 12.44 -22.23
C TYR A 76 -14.96 13.11 -23.61
N LEU A 77 -15.45 12.47 -24.67
CA LEU A 77 -15.34 13.01 -26.03
C LEU A 77 -16.15 14.30 -26.20
N SER A 78 -17.35 14.37 -25.61
CA SER A 78 -18.15 15.60 -25.66
C SER A 78 -17.42 16.74 -24.96
N GLN A 79 -16.93 16.55 -23.73
CA GLN A 79 -16.16 17.58 -23.01
C GLN A 79 -14.88 18.03 -23.71
N LYS A 80 -14.23 17.13 -24.48
CA LYS A 80 -12.95 17.43 -25.13
C LYS A 80 -13.08 18.26 -26.41
N TYR A 81 -14.16 18.07 -27.15
CA TYR A 81 -14.34 18.63 -28.49
C TYR A 81 -15.48 19.65 -28.60
N GLN A 82 -16.13 19.96 -27.48
CA GLN A 82 -17.18 20.97 -27.36
C GLN A 82 -16.64 22.20 -26.63
#